data_AF-H9MBA7-F1
#
_entry.id   AF-H9MBA7-F1
#
_cell.length_a   1.000
_cell.length_b   1.000
_cell.length_c   1.000
_cell.angle_alpha   90.00
_cell.angle_beta   90.00
_cell.angle_gamma   90.00
#
_symmetry.space_group_name_H-M   'P 1'
#
loop_
_entity.id
_entity.type
_entity.pdbx_description
1 polymer ?
#
loop_
_entity_poly.entity_id
_entity_poly.type
_entity_poly.pdbx_seq_one_letter_code
_entity_poly.pdbx_strand_id
1 'polypeptide(L)' 'EEEEKNDKWHRIERSHGKFLRRFRLPGNVKVEEIKASMEDGVLTVTVPKQPEPQPPQPKSIEISG' A
#
# COMPACT_ATOMS: atom_id res chain seq x y z
N GLU A 1 -4.02 -29.43 8.89
CA GLU A 1 -4.05 -30.07 7.56
C GLU A 1 -2.99 -31.16 7.58
N GLU A 2 -3.43 -32.42 7.50
CA GLU A 2 -2.54 -33.56 7.26
C GLU A 2 -2.14 -33.53 5.79
N GLU A 3 -0.84 -33.41 5.52
CA GLU A 3 -0.29 -33.59 4.17
C GLU A 3 0.30 -35.00 4.06
N GLU A 4 -0.30 -35.83 3.20
CA GLU A 4 0.29 -37.09 2.75
C GLU A 4 1.60 -36.80 2.00
N LYS A 5 2.73 -37.19 2.59
CA LYS A 5 4.07 -36.94 2.05
C LYS A 5 4.57 -38.14 1.24
N ASN A 6 4.32 -38.12 -0.08
CA ASN A 6 4.99 -39.05 -1.01
C ASN A 6 6.02 -38.38 -1.94
N ASP A 7 6.23 -37.05 -1.84
CA ASP A 7 7.27 -36.35 -2.59
C ASP A 7 8.50 -36.05 -1.71
N LYS A 8 9.63 -36.68 -2.03
CA LYS A 8 10.90 -36.49 -1.32
C LYS A 8 11.70 -35.34 -1.95
N TRP A 9 11.64 -34.18 -1.32
CA TRP A 9 12.42 -33.01 -1.71
C TRP A 9 13.89 -33.14 -1.25
N HIS A 10 14.86 -32.94 -2.15
CA HIS A 10 16.28 -32.89 -1.78
C HIS A 10 16.68 -31.54 -1.14
N ARG A 11 16.01 -30.44 -1.54
CA ARG A 11 16.23 -29.09 -1.01
C ARG A 11 15.03 -28.19 -1.33
N ILE A 12 14.65 -27.34 -0.39
CA ILE A 12 13.61 -26.30 -0.55
C ILE A 12 14.23 -24.97 -0.12
N GLU A 13 14.25 -23.98 -1.02
CA GLU A 13 14.82 -22.65 -0.75
C GLU A 13 13.76 -21.56 -0.62
N ARG A 14 12.60 -21.77 -1.24
CA ARG A 14 11.48 -20.81 -1.23
C ARG A 14 10.51 -21.18 -0.14
N SER A 15 10.22 -20.22 0.74
CA SER A 15 9.12 -20.34 1.70
C SER A 15 7.78 -20.16 0.99
N HIS A 16 6.77 -20.88 1.46
CA HIS A 16 5.38 -20.71 1.05
C HIS A 16 4.50 -20.55 2.30
N GLY A 17 3.36 -19.88 2.15
CA GLY A 17 2.45 -19.66 3.26
C GLY A 17 1.49 -18.50 3.01
N LYS A 18 0.55 -18.34 3.95
CA LYS A 18 -0.39 -17.21 3.96
C LYS A 18 0.31 -15.97 4.50
N PHE A 19 0.05 -14.80 3.91
CA PHE A 19 0.59 -13.52 4.39
C PHE A 19 -0.51 -12.44 4.42
N LEU A 20 -0.35 -11.47 5.34
CA LEU A 20 -1.21 -10.30 5.46
C LEU A 20 -0.36 -9.07 5.76
N ARG A 21 -0.61 -7.98 5.03
CA ARG A 21 0.00 -6.66 5.28
C ARG A 21 -1.10 -5.61 5.36
N ARG A 22 -0.96 -4.66 6.29
CA ARG A 22 -1.91 -3.56 6.50
C ARG A 22 -1.14 -2.25 6.51
N PHE A 23 -1.64 -1.27 5.77
CA PHE A 23 -1.10 0.08 5.70
C PHE A 23 -2.15 1.08 6.15
N ARG A 24 -1.73 2.12 6.87
CA ARG A 24 -2.60 3.26 7.17
C ARG A 24 -2.49 4.25 6.02
N LEU A 25 -3.61 4.55 5.37
CA LEU A 25 -3.66 5.54 4.32
C LEU A 25 -3.78 6.96 4.91
N PRO A 26 -3.24 7.98 4.23
CA PRO A 26 -3.46 9.36 4.62
C PRO A 26 -4.94 9.75 4.41
N GLY A 27 -5.40 10.79 5.11
CA GLY A 27 -6.82 11.19 5.06
C GLY A 27 -7.28 11.74 3.71
N ASN A 28 -6.36 12.26 2.89
CA ASN A 28 -6.63 12.86 1.59
C ASN A 28 -6.56 11.84 0.45
N VAL A 29 -7.23 10.70 0.58
CA VAL A 29 -7.26 9.63 -0.44
C VAL A 29 -8.62 9.57 -1.11
N LYS A 30 -8.64 9.36 -2.42
CA LYS A 30 -9.86 9.04 -3.17
C LYS A 30 -10.09 7.52 -3.15
N VAL A 31 -10.79 7.04 -2.12
CA VAL A 31 -10.95 5.61 -1.85
C VAL A 31 -11.60 4.85 -3.03
N GLU A 32 -12.58 5.48 -3.68
CA GLU A 32 -13.30 4.90 -4.84
C GLU A 32 -12.41 4.72 -6.08
N GLU A 33 -11.28 5.43 -6.16
CA GLU A 33 -10.37 5.40 -7.31
C GLU A 33 -9.13 4.52 -7.06
N ILE A 34 -9.08 3.75 -5.95
CA ILE A 34 -7.99 2.81 -5.69
C ILE A 34 -8.00 1.71 -6.76
N LYS A 35 -6.83 1.43 -7.34
CA LYS A 35 -6.64 0.41 -8.37
C LYS A 35 -5.56 -0.58 -7.96
N ALA A 36 -5.72 -1.84 -8.37
CA ALA A 36 -4.72 -2.88 -8.15
C ALA A 36 -4.45 -3.65 -9.45
N SER A 37 -3.20 -4.06 -9.66
CA SER A 37 -2.76 -4.87 -10.80
C SER A 37 -1.64 -5.81 -10.38
N MET A 38 -1.57 -6.99 -10.99
CA MET A 38 -0.53 -7.99 -10.74
C MET A 38 0.18 -8.28 -12.06
N GLU A 39 1.49 -8.07 -12.10
CA GLU A 39 2.33 -8.26 -13.28
C GLU A 39 3.68 -8.81 -12.82
N ASP A 40 4.21 -9.82 -13.52
CA ASP A 40 5.49 -10.47 -13.21
C ASP A 40 5.70 -10.89 -11.74
N GLY A 41 4.61 -11.31 -11.09
CA GLY A 41 4.63 -11.73 -9.68
C GLY A 41 4.66 -10.58 -8.67
N VAL A 42 4.43 -9.34 -9.11
CA VAL A 42 4.39 -8.15 -8.25
C VAL A 42 2.97 -7.56 -8.23
N LEU A 43 2.40 -7.44 -7.02
CA LEU A 43 1.14 -6.74 -6.80
C LEU A 43 1.41 -5.24 -6.63
N THR A 44 0.91 -4.43 -7.56
CA THR A 44 0.95 -2.96 -7.50
C THR A 44 -0.41 -2.42 -7.09
N VAL A 45 -0.46 -1.65 -5.99
CA VAL A 45 -1.67 -0.97 -5.49
C VAL A 45 -1.48 0.54 -5.62
N THR A 46 -2.30 1.17 -6.46
CA THR A 46 -2.27 2.63 -6.70
C THR A 46 -3.34 3.31 -5.86
N VAL A 47 -2.92 4.22 -4.98
CA VAL A 47 -3.79 4.96 -4.07
C VAL A 47 -3.76 6.45 -4.45
N PRO A 48 -4.74 6.95 -5.22
CA PRO A 48 -4.76 8.34 -5.65
C PRO A 48 -5.06 9.28 -4.48
N LYS A 49 -4.32 10.40 -4.43
CA LYS A 49 -4.56 11.49 -3.48
C LYS A 49 -5.65 12.42 -4.02
N GLN A 50 -6.37 13.05 -3.09
CA GLN A 50 -7.19 14.21 -3.41
C GLN A 50 -6.28 15.38 -3.85
N PRO A 51 -6.77 16.26 -4.74
CA PRO A 51 -6.07 17.50 -5.05
C PRO A 51 -5.75 18.26 -3.77
N GLU A 52 -4.53 18.78 -3.65
CA GLU A 52 -4.22 19.66 -2.54
C GLU A 52 -5.09 20.93 -2.64
N PRO A 53 -5.67 21.40 -1.52
CA PRO A 53 -6.31 22.70 -1.52
C PRO A 53 -5.29 23.74 -1.96
N GLN A 54 -5.73 24.76 -2.70
CA GLN A 54 -4.85 25.87 -3.06
C GLN A 54 -4.22 26.42 -1.78
N PRO A 55 -2.88 26.60 -1.75
CA PRO A 55 -2.23 27.12 -0.57
C PRO A 55 -2.89 28.46 -0.20
N PRO A 56 -3.17 28.70 1.09
CA PRO A 56 -3.74 29.97 1.49
C PRO A 56 -2.81 31.10 1.03
N GLN A 57 -3.40 32.14 0.45
CA GLN A 57 -2.67 33.36 0.11
C GLN A 57 -1.90 33.83 1.36
N PRO A 58 -0.59 34.14 1.25
CA PRO A 58 0.19 34.57 2.39
C PRO A 58 -0.45 35.80 3.03
N LYS A 59 -0.80 35.70 4.31
CA LYS A 59 -1.32 36.81 5.11
C LYS A 59 -0.14 37.48 5.80
N SER A 60 0.08 38.76 5.50
CA SER A 60 0.97 39.59 6.33
C SER A 60 0.30 39.78 7.69
N ILE A 61 1.01 39.45 8.77
CA ILE A 61 0.58 39.71 10.14
C ILE A 61 1.57 40.70 10.72
N GLU A 62 1.10 41.92 11.01
CA GLU A 62 1.90 42.90 11.73
C GLU A 62 2.08 42.45 13.18
N ILE A 63 3.33 42.48 13.65
CA ILE A 63 3.66 42.21 15.06
C ILE A 63 3.75 43.57 15.75
N SER A 64 2.82 43.85 16.67
CA SER A 64 2.85 45.05 17.51
C SER A 64 3.90 44.91 18.61
N GLY A 65 4.76 45.91 18.74
CA GLY A 65 5.66 46.14 19.88
C GLY A 65 5.36 47.47 20.56
#